data_AF-Q8E8S0-F1
#
_entry.id   AF-Q8E8S0-F1
#
_cell.length_a   1.000
_cell.length_b   1.000
_cell.length_c   1.000
_cell.angle_alpha   90.00
_cell.angle_beta   90.00
_cell.angle_gamma   90.00
#
_symmetry.space_group_name_H-M   'P 1'
#
loop_
_entity.id
_entity.type
_entity.pdbx_description
1 polymer ?
#
loop_
_entity_poly.entity_id
_entity_poly.type
_entity_poly.pdbx_seq_one_letter_code
_entity_poly.pdbx_strand_id
1 'polypeptide(L)'
;MNWRALFKPSAKYSILALLVVGIVIGVVGYFATQQTLHATSTDAFCMSCHSNHSLKNEVLASAHGGGKAGVTVQCQDCHLPHGPVDYLIKKIIVSKDLYGFLTIDGFNTQAWLDENRKEQADKALAYFRGNDSANCQHCHTRIYENQPETMKPMAVRMHTNNFKKDPETRKTCVDCHKGVAHPYPKG
;
A
#
# COMPACT_ATOMS: atom_id res chain seq x y z
N MET A 1 16.09 -34.40 13.61
CA MET A 1 15.22 -34.58 12.42
C MET A 1 16.10 -35.06 11.26
N ASN A 2 15.99 -36.32 10.82
CA ASN A 2 16.95 -36.91 9.87
C ASN A 2 16.61 -36.48 8.43
N TRP A 3 17.16 -35.36 7.96
CA TRP A 3 16.88 -34.78 6.63
C TRP A 3 17.16 -35.76 5.48
N ARG A 4 18.05 -36.75 5.69
CA ARG A 4 18.34 -37.81 4.72
C ARG A 4 17.14 -38.70 4.37
N ALA A 5 16.15 -38.80 5.26
CA ALA A 5 14.95 -39.59 4.97
C ALA A 5 14.07 -38.95 3.88
N LEU A 6 14.10 -37.62 3.74
CA LEU A 6 13.31 -36.88 2.75
C LEU A 6 13.81 -37.06 1.32
N PHE A 7 15.10 -37.38 1.14
CA PHE A 7 15.72 -37.59 -0.18
C PHE A 7 15.71 -39.05 -0.65
N LYS A 8 15.17 -39.99 0.14
CA LYS A 8 15.03 -41.39 -0.31
C LYS A 8 13.82 -41.52 -1.24
N PRO A 9 13.97 -42.13 -2.43
CA PRO A 9 12.83 -42.36 -3.32
C PRO A 9 11.74 -43.17 -2.62
N SER A 10 10.48 -42.80 -2.81
CA SER A 10 9.36 -43.50 -2.18
C SER A 10 9.28 -44.93 -2.72
N ALA A 11 9.51 -45.91 -1.86
CA ALA A 11 9.33 -47.32 -2.22
C ALA A 11 7.85 -47.70 -2.43
N LYS A 12 6.91 -46.85 -1.99
CA LYS A 12 5.46 -47.16 -1.96
C LYS A 12 4.62 -46.36 -2.94
N TYR A 13 5.07 -45.18 -3.36
CA TYR A 13 4.28 -44.26 -4.20
C TYR A 13 4.99 -44.01 -5.52
N SER A 14 4.25 -44.10 -6.63
CA SER A 14 4.76 -43.74 -7.95
C SER A 14 5.23 -42.29 -7.98
N ILE A 15 6.30 -42.01 -8.74
CA ILE A 15 6.79 -40.65 -8.98
C ILE A 15 5.66 -39.74 -9.48
N LEU A 16 4.78 -40.26 -10.36
CA LEU A 16 3.63 -39.52 -10.86
C LEU A 16 2.66 -39.14 -9.73
N ALA A 17 2.40 -40.05 -8.80
CA ALA A 17 1.52 -39.77 -7.66
C ALA A 17 2.12 -38.70 -6.74
N LEU A 18 3.42 -38.75 -6.47
CA LEU A 18 4.12 -37.72 -5.68
C LEU A 18 4.11 -36.36 -6.38
N LEU A 19 4.32 -36.33 -7.70
CA LEU A 19 4.26 -35.10 -8.50
C LEU A 19 2.84 -34.50 -8.47
N VAL A 20 1.81 -35.31 -8.65
CA VAL A 20 0.41 -34.85 -8.56
C VAL A 20 0.11 -34.27 -7.18
N VAL A 21 0.50 -34.95 -6.11
CA VAL A 21 0.33 -34.44 -4.73
C VAL A 21 1.10 -33.13 -4.53
N GLY A 22 2.35 -33.04 -5.01
CA GLY A 22 3.15 -31.82 -4.94
C GLY A 22 2.54 -30.65 -5.70
N ILE A 23 1.98 -30.90 -6.89
CA ILE A 23 1.25 -29.89 -7.67
C ILE A 23 -0.01 -29.45 -6.92
N VAL A 24 -0.80 -30.37 -6.37
CA VAL A 24 -2.00 -30.03 -5.59
C VAL A 24 -1.65 -29.18 -4.38
N ILE A 25 -0.63 -29.56 -3.60
CA ILE A 25 -0.15 -28.77 -2.46
C ILE A 25 0.34 -27.39 -2.92
N GLY A 26 1.10 -27.32 -4.01
CA GLY A 26 1.62 -26.07 -4.56
C GLY A 26 0.50 -25.13 -5.01
N VAL A 27 -0.51 -25.64 -5.71
CA VAL A 27 -1.68 -24.88 -6.16
C VAL A 27 -2.50 -24.39 -4.96
N VAL A 28 -2.82 -25.28 -4.01
CA VAL A 28 -3.56 -24.91 -2.80
C VAL A 28 -2.78 -23.87 -2.00
N GLY A 29 -1.47 -24.06 -1.80
CA GLY A 29 -0.60 -23.14 -1.08
C GLY A 29 -0.52 -21.77 -1.76
N TYR A 30 -0.41 -21.73 -3.09
CA TYR A 30 -0.41 -20.48 -3.86
C TYR A 30 -1.73 -19.73 -3.67
N PHE A 31 -2.88 -20.37 -3.91
CA PHE A 31 -4.19 -19.72 -3.77
C PHE A 31 -4.48 -19.30 -2.33
N ALA A 32 -4.13 -20.12 -1.34
CA ALA A 32 -4.26 -19.76 0.07
C ALA A 32 -3.41 -18.52 0.40
N THR A 33 -2.16 -18.47 -0.08
CA THR A 33 -1.27 -17.32 0.14
C THR A 33 -1.81 -16.06 -0.52
N GLN A 34 -2.25 -16.14 -1.78
CA GLN A 34 -2.85 -15.00 -2.48
C GLN A 34 -4.12 -14.50 -1.76
N GLN A 35 -4.98 -15.41 -1.30
CA GLN A 35 -6.17 -15.05 -0.53
C GLN A 35 -5.81 -14.36 0.78
N THR A 36 -4.82 -14.87 1.53
CA THR A 36 -4.35 -14.22 2.76
C THR A 36 -3.77 -12.84 2.48
N LEU A 37 -2.96 -12.70 1.43
CA LEU A 37 -2.39 -11.42 1.03
C LEU A 37 -3.48 -10.41 0.67
N HIS A 38 -4.51 -10.82 -0.07
CA HIS A 38 -5.64 -9.95 -0.43
C HIS A 38 -6.50 -9.59 0.78
N ALA A 39 -6.86 -10.56 1.62
CA ALA A 39 -7.64 -10.33 2.83
C ALA A 39 -6.96 -9.33 3.78
N THR A 40 -5.64 -9.46 3.94
CA THR A 40 -4.80 -8.57 4.77
C THR A 40 -4.48 -7.21 4.10
N SER A 41 -5.10 -6.90 2.97
CA SER A 41 -5.01 -5.59 2.30
C SER A 41 -6.36 -4.88 2.19
N THR A 42 -7.44 -5.50 2.67
CA THR A 42 -8.75 -4.87 2.69
C THR A 42 -8.82 -3.78 3.75
N ASP A 43 -9.63 -2.74 3.51
CA ASP A 43 -9.94 -1.71 4.50
C ASP A 43 -10.47 -2.34 5.80
N ALA A 44 -11.28 -3.39 5.70
CA ALA A 44 -11.80 -4.13 6.86
C ALA A 44 -10.68 -4.70 7.74
N PHE A 45 -9.63 -5.26 7.14
CA PHE A 45 -8.47 -5.74 7.88
C PHE A 45 -7.65 -4.59 8.45
N CYS A 46 -7.37 -3.54 7.68
CA CYS A 46 -6.65 -2.36 8.17
C CYS A 46 -7.34 -1.77 9.41
N MET A 47 -8.67 -1.68 9.38
CA MET A 47 -9.48 -1.16 10.48
C MET A 47 -9.54 -2.09 11.71
N SER A 48 -9.00 -3.32 11.65
CA SER A 48 -8.85 -4.15 12.86
C SER A 48 -7.90 -3.52 13.89
N CYS A 49 -6.87 -2.82 13.41
CA CYS A 49 -5.91 -2.08 14.25
C CYS A 49 -6.18 -0.56 14.22
N HIS A 50 -6.79 -0.04 13.15
CA HIS A 50 -6.98 1.39 12.91
C HIS A 50 -8.42 1.88 13.15
N SER A 51 -9.19 1.24 14.03
CA SER A 51 -10.63 1.49 14.20
C SER A 51 -11.01 2.75 14.97
N ASN A 52 -10.26 3.12 16.00
CA ASN A 52 -10.69 4.11 17.01
C ASN A 52 -10.03 5.48 16.85
N HIS A 53 -9.76 5.88 15.60
CA HIS A 53 -9.24 7.20 15.25
C HIS A 53 -9.75 7.68 13.89
N SER A 54 -9.38 8.90 13.52
CA SER A 54 -10.00 9.67 12.44
C SER A 54 -9.59 9.26 11.02
N LEU A 55 -8.60 8.38 10.82
CA LEU A 55 -8.00 8.15 9.49
C LEU A 55 -9.03 7.76 8.42
N LYS A 56 -9.98 6.86 8.73
CA LYS A 56 -11.02 6.48 7.76
C LYS A 56 -11.92 7.67 7.40
N ASN A 57 -12.31 8.45 8.39
CA ASN A 57 -13.17 9.62 8.18
C ASN A 57 -12.44 10.71 7.38
N GLU A 58 -11.14 10.86 7.59
CA GLU A 58 -10.30 11.78 6.81
C GLU A 58 -10.27 11.39 5.33
N VAL A 59 -10.07 10.10 5.00
CA VAL A 59 -10.11 9.61 3.61
C VAL A 59 -11.48 9.87 3.00
N LEU A 60 -12.56 9.53 3.72
CA LEU A 60 -13.94 9.74 3.24
C LEU A 60 -14.29 11.22 3.03
N ALA A 61 -13.69 12.12 3.82
CA ALA A 61 -13.85 13.56 3.65
C ALA A 61 -12.95 14.14 2.54
N SER A 62 -11.96 13.38 2.06
CA SER A 62 -10.99 13.82 1.05
C SER A 62 -11.51 13.68 -0.38
N ALA A 63 -10.70 14.11 -1.36
CA ALA A 63 -10.97 13.90 -2.78
C ALA A 63 -11.06 12.41 -3.17
N HIS A 64 -10.53 11.51 -2.35
CA HIS A 64 -10.53 10.06 -2.56
C HIS A 64 -11.69 9.34 -1.88
N GLY A 65 -12.58 10.06 -1.19
CA GLY A 65 -13.67 9.50 -0.39
C GLY A 65 -14.96 9.15 -1.12
N GLY A 66 -14.98 9.16 -2.46
CA GLY A 66 -16.18 8.90 -3.26
C GLY A 66 -16.65 10.13 -4.05
N GLY A 67 -16.66 11.31 -3.43
CA GLY A 67 -16.94 12.60 -4.08
C GLY A 67 -18.08 12.57 -5.12
N LYS A 68 -17.93 13.36 -6.20
CA LYS A 68 -18.89 13.37 -7.33
C LYS A 68 -18.76 12.16 -8.26
N ALA A 69 -17.61 11.48 -8.26
CA ALA A 69 -17.32 10.38 -9.17
C ALA A 69 -17.92 9.04 -8.70
N GLY A 70 -18.31 8.94 -7.43
CA GLY A 70 -18.79 7.69 -6.82
C GLY A 70 -17.70 6.64 -6.60
N VAL A 71 -16.42 7.00 -6.77
CA VAL A 71 -15.28 6.09 -6.63
C VAL A 71 -14.53 6.42 -5.35
N THR A 72 -14.47 5.45 -4.45
CA THR A 72 -13.72 5.55 -3.20
C THR A 72 -12.43 4.75 -3.33
N VAL A 73 -11.30 5.40 -3.06
CA VAL A 73 -10.00 4.76 -3.04
C VAL A 73 -9.86 3.97 -1.74
N GLN A 74 -9.36 2.75 -1.82
CA GLN A 74 -9.10 1.88 -0.68
C GLN A 74 -7.75 2.22 -0.02
N CYS A 75 -7.58 1.85 1.26
CA CYS A 75 -6.34 2.10 1.99
C CYS A 75 -5.12 1.51 1.26
N GLN A 76 -5.25 0.28 0.72
CA GLN A 76 -4.18 -0.40 0.01
C GLN A 76 -3.73 0.33 -1.26
N ASP A 77 -4.62 1.03 -1.97
CA ASP A 77 -4.29 1.68 -3.25
C ASP A 77 -3.23 2.77 -3.06
N CYS A 78 -3.17 3.37 -1.86
CA CYS A 78 -2.13 4.33 -1.50
C CYS A 78 -1.01 3.72 -0.64
N HIS A 79 -1.34 2.85 0.32
CA HIS A 79 -0.38 2.37 1.31
C HIS A 79 0.42 1.12 0.88
N LEU A 80 -0.09 0.34 -0.06
CA LEU A 80 0.57 -0.85 -0.60
C LEU A 80 0.92 -0.62 -2.07
N PRO A 81 2.14 -0.96 -2.52
CA PRO A 81 2.51 -0.79 -3.92
C PRO A 81 1.87 -1.86 -4.80
N HIS A 82 1.66 -1.52 -6.07
CA HIS A 82 0.97 -2.39 -7.04
C HIS A 82 1.91 -3.42 -7.71
N GLY A 83 3.23 -3.26 -7.56
CA GLY A 83 4.22 -4.23 -8.02
C GLY A 83 4.38 -5.39 -7.03
N PRO A 84 4.49 -6.66 -7.48
CA PRO A 84 4.42 -7.83 -6.61
C PRO A 84 5.58 -7.91 -5.58
N VAL A 85 6.80 -7.52 -5.97
CA VAL A 85 7.97 -7.54 -5.08
C VAL A 85 7.86 -6.44 -4.03
N ASP A 86 7.61 -5.20 -4.47
CA ASP A 86 7.45 -4.06 -3.58
C ASP A 86 6.27 -4.27 -2.62
N TYR A 87 5.21 -4.93 -3.08
CA TYR A 87 4.02 -5.24 -2.28
C TYR A 87 4.36 -6.14 -1.11
N LEU A 88 5.13 -7.21 -1.36
CA LEU A 88 5.59 -8.12 -0.33
C LEU A 88 6.54 -7.41 0.65
N ILE A 89 7.49 -6.61 0.16
CA ILE A 89 8.40 -5.82 1.01
C ILE A 89 7.58 -4.87 1.90
N LYS A 90 6.61 -4.16 1.33
CA LYS A 90 5.78 -3.22 2.08
C LYS A 90 4.91 -3.93 3.12
N LYS A 91 4.34 -5.11 2.81
CA LYS A 91 3.62 -5.92 3.78
C LYS A 91 4.50 -6.35 4.97
N ILE A 92 5.75 -6.71 4.72
CA ILE A 92 6.72 -7.00 5.79
C ILE A 92 6.96 -5.74 6.65
N ILE A 93 7.14 -4.57 6.03
CA ILE A 93 7.36 -3.31 6.76
C ILE A 93 6.12 -2.93 7.59
N VAL A 94 4.93 -2.99 7.00
CA VAL A 94 3.65 -2.63 7.65
C VAL A 94 3.24 -3.66 8.71
N SER A 95 3.78 -4.89 8.67
CA SER A 95 3.61 -5.84 9.79
C SER A 95 4.10 -5.29 11.14
N LYS A 96 4.95 -4.25 11.14
CA LYS A 96 5.32 -3.51 12.36
C LYS A 96 4.14 -2.80 13.01
N ASP A 97 3.08 -2.45 12.28
CA ASP A 97 1.86 -1.86 12.85
C ASP A 97 1.13 -2.89 13.71
N LEU A 98 1.18 -4.19 13.37
CA LEU A 98 0.68 -5.25 14.23
C LEU A 98 1.50 -5.33 15.53
N TYR A 99 2.83 -5.24 15.44
CA TYR A 99 3.67 -5.20 16.63
C TYR A 99 3.34 -3.97 17.49
N GLY A 100 3.17 -2.79 16.88
CA GLY A 100 2.74 -1.57 17.55
C GLY A 100 1.39 -1.71 18.24
N PHE A 101 0.38 -2.24 17.54
CA PHE A 101 -0.95 -2.51 18.10
C PHE A 101 -0.91 -3.45 19.30
N LEU A 102 0.01 -4.43 19.31
CA LEU A 102 0.14 -5.42 20.39
C LEU A 102 1.00 -4.95 21.57
N THR A 103 1.85 -3.92 21.40
CA THR A 103 2.86 -3.53 22.39
C THR A 103 2.77 -2.08 22.86
N ILE A 104 2.11 -1.21 22.11
CA ILE A 104 1.94 0.21 22.43
C ILE A 104 0.53 0.42 22.94
N ASP A 105 0.42 0.76 24.22
CA ASP A 105 -0.86 1.07 24.85
C ASP A 105 -1.54 2.25 24.13
N GLY A 106 -2.79 2.05 23.72
CA GLY A 106 -3.57 3.09 23.04
C GLY A 106 -3.19 3.35 21.57
N PHE A 107 -2.37 2.51 20.93
CA PHE A 107 -1.99 2.64 19.50
C PHE A 107 -3.17 2.96 18.57
N ASN A 108 -4.32 2.33 18.81
CA ASN A 108 -5.52 2.49 17.99
C ASN A 108 -6.37 3.73 18.33
N THR A 109 -5.96 4.57 19.27
CA THR A 109 -6.75 5.71 19.75
C THR A 109 -6.44 7.00 19.00
N GLN A 110 -7.39 7.94 19.02
CA GLN A 110 -7.19 9.29 18.50
C GLN A 110 -6.03 10.01 19.21
N ALA A 111 -5.88 9.84 20.52
CA ALA A 111 -4.81 10.48 21.29
C ALA A 111 -3.42 10.07 20.79
N TRP A 112 -3.21 8.77 20.58
CA TRP A 112 -1.97 8.26 20.00
C TRP A 112 -1.74 8.80 18.59
N LEU A 113 -2.78 8.80 17.76
CA LEU A 113 -2.70 9.34 16.40
C LEU A 113 -2.27 10.81 16.41
N ASP A 114 -2.87 11.63 17.27
CA ASP A 114 -2.59 13.07 17.31
C ASP A 114 -1.19 13.38 17.84
N GLU A 115 -0.73 12.67 18.87
CA GLU A 115 0.64 12.78 19.40
C GLU A 115 1.69 12.39 18.35
N ASN A 116 1.41 11.33 17.58
CA ASN A 116 2.36 10.76 16.61
C ASN A 116 2.15 11.29 15.18
N ARG A 117 1.16 12.16 14.94
CA ARG A 117 0.68 12.51 13.58
C ARG A 117 1.79 13.04 12.70
N LYS A 118 2.62 13.94 13.23
CA LYS A 118 3.71 14.57 12.46
C LYS A 118 4.75 13.55 12.03
N GLU A 119 5.19 12.69 12.96
CA GLU A 119 6.16 11.65 12.67
C GLU A 119 5.61 10.65 11.63
N GLN A 120 4.37 10.19 11.78
CA GLN A 120 3.76 9.26 10.84
C GLN A 120 3.56 9.90 9.46
N ALA A 121 3.15 11.16 9.41
CA ALA A 121 3.00 11.89 8.16
C ALA A 121 4.35 12.14 7.46
N ASP A 122 5.43 12.37 8.21
CA ASP A 122 6.79 12.49 7.65
C ASP A 122 7.30 11.16 7.07
N LYS A 123 7.07 10.05 7.79
CA LYS A 123 7.40 8.70 7.28
C LYS A 123 6.64 8.39 5.99
N ALA A 124 5.36 8.72 5.93
CA ALA A 124 4.54 8.57 4.73
C ALA A 124 5.08 9.44 3.58
N LEU A 125 5.43 10.69 3.85
CA LEU A 125 6.01 11.60 2.87
C LEU A 125 7.35 11.07 2.33
N ALA A 126 8.23 10.58 3.21
CA ALA A 126 9.51 10.00 2.82
C ALA A 126 9.30 8.74 1.95
N TYR A 127 8.33 7.89 2.29
CA TYR A 127 7.96 6.72 1.49
C TYR A 127 7.52 7.11 0.07
N PHE A 128 6.57 8.05 -0.06
CA PHE A 128 6.08 8.50 -1.35
C PHE A 128 7.13 9.28 -2.16
N ARG A 129 8.10 9.91 -1.51
CA ARG A 129 9.25 10.51 -2.21
C ARG A 129 10.21 9.45 -2.72
N GLY A 130 10.54 8.47 -1.87
CA GLY A 130 11.50 7.41 -2.19
C GLY A 130 11.06 6.48 -3.31
N ASN A 131 9.75 6.42 -3.63
CA ASN A 131 9.20 5.63 -4.73
C ASN A 131 8.62 6.48 -5.88
N ASP A 132 9.00 7.76 -5.98
CA ASP A 132 8.46 8.71 -6.98
C ASP A 132 6.92 8.75 -7.03
N SER A 133 6.25 8.54 -5.90
CA SER A 133 4.79 8.49 -5.80
C SER A 133 4.16 7.47 -6.77
N ALA A 134 4.81 6.31 -6.96
CA ALA A 134 4.40 5.25 -7.89
C ALA A 134 2.91 4.88 -7.76
N ASN A 135 2.39 4.84 -6.52
CA ASN A 135 0.97 4.54 -6.26
C ASN A 135 0.04 5.64 -6.78
N CYS A 136 0.43 6.91 -6.70
CA CYS A 136 -0.32 8.00 -7.31
C CYS A 136 -0.34 7.82 -8.84
N GLN A 137 0.82 7.51 -9.44
CA GLN A 137 0.95 7.35 -10.90
C GLN A 137 0.19 6.15 -11.45
N HIS A 138 -0.07 5.12 -10.63
CA HIS A 138 -0.87 3.95 -11.02
C HIS A 138 -2.29 4.33 -11.44
N CYS A 139 -2.93 5.25 -10.72
CA CYS A 139 -4.27 5.75 -11.05
C CYS A 139 -4.23 7.07 -11.85
N HIS A 140 -3.26 7.94 -11.57
CA HIS A 140 -3.09 9.24 -12.23
C HIS A 140 -2.13 9.16 -13.42
N THR A 141 -2.45 8.29 -14.38
CA THR A 141 -1.58 7.96 -15.53
C THR A 141 -1.48 9.07 -16.58
N ARG A 142 -2.44 10.00 -16.59
CA ARG A 142 -2.61 11.01 -17.65
C ARG A 142 -2.13 12.41 -17.25
N ILE A 143 -1.26 12.54 -16.27
CA ILE A 143 -0.90 13.84 -15.67
C ILE A 143 0.19 14.60 -16.44
N TYR A 144 1.03 13.91 -17.22
CA TYR A 144 2.18 14.52 -17.89
C TYR A 144 2.02 14.71 -19.39
N GLU A 145 1.45 13.72 -20.10
CA GLU A 145 1.41 13.71 -21.57
C GLU A 145 0.02 13.91 -22.17
N ASN A 146 -1.03 13.53 -21.44
CA ASN A 146 -2.42 13.55 -21.95
C ASN A 146 -3.39 14.08 -20.88
N GLN A 147 -3.14 15.29 -20.38
CA GLN A 147 -3.93 15.88 -19.30
C GLN A 147 -5.41 16.01 -19.69
N PRO A 148 -6.35 15.67 -18.77
CA PRO A 148 -7.77 15.92 -19.00
C PRO A 148 -8.04 17.39 -19.30
N GLU A 149 -8.95 17.67 -20.25
CA GLU A 149 -9.40 19.04 -20.57
C GLU A 149 -10.01 19.76 -19.35
N THR A 150 -10.50 19.00 -18.37
CA THR A 150 -11.02 19.52 -17.10
C THR A 150 -9.94 20.00 -16.13
N MET A 151 -8.66 19.72 -16.40
CA MET A 151 -7.55 20.19 -15.58
C MET A 151 -7.31 21.69 -15.80
N LYS A 152 -7.21 22.46 -14.71
CA LYS A 152 -6.92 23.91 -14.79
C LYS A 152 -5.63 24.17 -15.58
N PRO A 153 -5.56 25.19 -16.45
CA PRO A 153 -4.36 25.50 -17.23
C PRO A 153 -3.07 25.67 -16.40
N MET A 154 -3.20 26.24 -15.20
CA MET A 154 -2.09 26.34 -14.26
C MET A 154 -1.54 24.97 -13.83
N ALA A 155 -2.43 24.03 -13.52
CA ALA A 155 -2.04 22.67 -13.12
C ALA A 155 -1.39 21.92 -14.28
N VAL A 156 -1.92 22.05 -15.51
CA VAL A 156 -1.28 21.52 -16.72
C VAL A 156 0.16 22.04 -16.83
N ARG A 157 0.34 23.37 -16.77
CA ARG A 157 1.66 24.00 -16.83
C ARG A 157 2.60 23.48 -15.72
N MET A 158 2.13 23.34 -14.49
CA MET A 158 2.95 22.87 -13.37
C MET A 158 3.37 21.41 -13.55
N HIS A 159 2.47 20.51 -13.95
CA HIS A 159 2.80 19.12 -14.22
C HIS A 159 3.77 18.99 -15.39
N THR A 160 3.49 19.67 -16.52
CA THR A 160 4.39 19.67 -17.69
C THR A 160 5.78 20.18 -17.32
N ASN A 161 5.88 21.30 -16.60
CA ASN A 161 7.17 21.87 -16.22
C ASN A 161 7.93 20.99 -15.23
N ASN A 162 7.23 20.32 -14.30
CA ASN A 162 7.87 19.38 -13.38
C ASN A 162 8.40 18.15 -14.13
N PHE A 163 7.63 17.62 -15.08
CA PHE A 163 8.04 16.44 -15.85
C PHE A 163 9.26 16.70 -16.76
N LYS A 164 9.41 17.94 -17.26
CA LYS A 164 10.57 18.37 -18.04
C LYS A 164 11.88 18.47 -17.25
N LYS A 165 11.82 18.46 -15.91
CA LYS A 165 13.03 18.48 -15.08
C LYS A 165 13.76 17.15 -15.17
N ASP A 166 15.06 17.21 -14.89
CA ASP A 166 15.87 16.02 -14.65
C ASP A 166 15.22 15.16 -13.53
N PRO A 167 15.14 13.82 -13.70
CA PRO A 167 14.54 12.93 -12.71
C PRO A 167 15.06 13.14 -11.27
N GLU A 168 16.32 13.49 -11.08
CA GLU A 168 16.92 13.72 -9.76
C GLU A 168 16.43 15.01 -9.09
N THR A 169 15.98 15.98 -9.89
CA THR A 169 15.47 17.28 -9.42
C THR A 169 13.95 17.42 -9.52
N ARG A 170 13.29 16.40 -10.07
CA ARG A 170 11.84 16.34 -10.22
C ARG A 170 11.20 16.24 -8.84
N LYS A 171 10.14 17.01 -8.63
CA LYS A 171 9.31 16.88 -7.43
C LYS A 171 8.36 15.70 -7.59
N THR A 172 8.15 14.97 -6.50
CA THR A 172 7.14 13.91 -6.43
C THR A 172 5.75 14.51 -6.18
N CYS A 173 4.69 13.72 -6.36
CA CYS A 173 3.31 14.21 -6.22
C CYS A 173 3.08 14.85 -4.85
N VAL A 174 3.60 14.23 -3.79
CA VAL A 174 3.44 14.65 -2.39
C VAL A 174 4.22 15.90 -2.00
N ASP A 175 5.15 16.37 -2.84
CA ASP A 175 5.82 17.66 -2.64
C ASP A 175 4.90 18.86 -2.89
N CYS A 176 3.83 18.65 -3.68
CA CYS A 176 2.82 19.66 -3.97
C CYS A 176 1.45 19.27 -3.39
N HIS A 177 1.06 18.00 -3.44
CA HIS A 177 -0.23 17.45 -3.00
C HIS A 177 -0.14 16.81 -1.61
N LYS A 178 0.56 17.50 -0.71
CA LYS A 178 0.75 17.06 0.67
C LYS A 178 -0.60 17.03 1.40
N GLY A 179 -0.87 15.93 2.09
CA GLY A 179 -2.10 15.76 2.87
C GLY A 179 -3.37 15.54 2.04
N VAL A 180 -3.24 14.92 0.84
CA VAL A 180 -4.37 14.66 -0.07
C VAL A 180 -5.48 13.81 0.54
N ALA A 181 -5.14 12.84 1.40
CA ALA A 181 -6.08 11.93 2.06
C ALA A 181 -6.19 12.17 3.57
N HIS A 182 -5.07 12.49 4.21
CA HIS A 182 -4.97 12.76 5.64
C HIS A 182 -4.45 14.19 5.85
N PRO A 183 -5.09 15.04 6.68
CA PRO A 183 -4.58 16.37 6.97
C PRO A 183 -3.14 16.30 7.46
N TYR A 184 -2.26 16.97 6.73
CA TYR A 184 -0.87 17.03 7.14
C TYR A 184 -0.73 18.07 8.27
N PRO A 185 -0.13 17.71 9.42
CA PRO A 185 0.01 18.62 10.55
C PRO A 185 0.88 19.81 10.16
N LYS A 186 0.41 21.03 10.46
CA LYS A 186 1.25 22.23 10.38
C LYS A 186 2.34 22.09 11.45
N GLY A 187 3.58 22.36 11.06
CA GLY A 187 4.71 22.42 12.00
C GLY A 187 4.62 23.63 12.91
#